data_AF-A0A7W3JAL9-F1
#
_entry.id   AF-A0A7W3JAL9-F1
#
_cell.length_a   1.000
_cell.length_b   1.000
_cell.length_c   1.000
_cell.angle_alpha   90.00
_cell.angle_beta   90.00
_cell.angle_gamma   90.00
#
_symmetry.space_group_name_H-M   'P 1'
#
loop_
_entity.id
_entity.type
_entity.pdbx_description
1 polymer ?
#
loop_
_entity_poly.entity_id
_entity_poly.type
_entity_poly.pdbx_seq_one_letter_code
_entity_poly.pdbx_strand_id
1 'polypeptide(L)'
;MLRRFRAYWADEDEWHWFELDDEGYASRHVVLRSGEPIVAARQDRLLDSRDRAGLLGVQLYEAVYGVLAEGVVGTPPSAIPVEVDEFDHVFQAAENQRRFERTTTGPFPYGSLVQGTFGTNPWPPGATGTYVDIGHSPVHGFVDALWFHHNRASWPVPGTQAEFRVVDLRWHSLQLRLEPSKVPHPDLPWPQPYDWDNHEFTR
;
A
#
# COMPACT_ATOMS: atom_id res chain seq x y z
N MET A 1 -27.68 -3.80 21.62
CA MET A 1 -26.32 -4.24 21.25
C MET A 1 -25.39 -3.06 21.42
N LEU A 2 -24.16 -3.25 21.90
CA LEU A 2 -23.18 -2.16 21.95
C LEU A 2 -22.72 -1.87 20.53
N ARG A 3 -22.95 -0.64 20.06
CA ARG A 3 -22.51 -0.22 18.73
C ARG A 3 -20.99 -0.06 18.66
N ARG A 4 -20.36 0.28 19.78
CA ARG A 4 -18.91 0.42 19.91
C ARG A 4 -18.42 -0.20 21.20
N PHE A 5 -17.39 -1.01 21.10
CA PHE A 5 -16.74 -1.61 22.27
C PHE A 5 -15.31 -1.98 21.93
N ARG A 6 -14.52 -2.21 22.98
CA ARG A 6 -13.23 -2.88 22.90
C ARG A 6 -13.21 -4.11 23.77
N ALA A 7 -12.42 -5.10 23.39
CA ALA A 7 -12.14 -6.25 24.23
C ALA A 7 -10.71 -6.74 23.98
N TYR A 8 -10.18 -7.47 24.96
CA TYR A 8 -8.85 -8.04 24.92
C TYR A 8 -8.92 -9.54 24.69
N TRP A 9 -8.16 -10.02 23.71
CA TRP A 9 -8.00 -11.43 23.36
C TRP A 9 -6.64 -11.91 23.88
N ALA A 10 -6.66 -12.59 25.02
CA ALA A 10 -5.45 -12.98 25.74
C ALA A 10 -4.58 -14.00 24.99
N ASP A 11 -5.20 -14.88 24.19
CA ASP A 11 -4.48 -15.90 23.41
C ASP A 11 -3.60 -15.27 22.32
N GLU A 12 -3.97 -14.08 21.84
CA GLU A 12 -3.32 -13.37 20.75
C GLU A 12 -2.54 -12.13 21.24
N ASP A 13 -2.67 -11.79 22.52
CA ASP A 13 -2.20 -10.54 23.14
C ASP A 13 -2.66 -9.28 22.37
N GLU A 14 -3.95 -9.25 22.04
CA GLU A 14 -4.54 -8.26 21.15
C GLU A 14 -5.70 -7.49 21.78
N TRP A 15 -5.71 -6.17 21.55
CA TRP A 15 -6.87 -5.33 21.81
C TRP A 15 -7.63 -5.11 20.51
N HIS A 16 -8.88 -5.58 20.47
CA HIS A 16 -9.79 -5.30 19.35
C HIS A 16 -10.75 -4.19 19.73
N TRP A 17 -10.92 -3.24 18.82
CA TRP A 17 -11.89 -2.16 18.91
C TRP A 17 -12.85 -2.28 17.73
N PHE A 18 -14.13 -2.37 18.02
CA PHE A 18 -15.18 -2.53 17.04
C PHE A 18 -16.11 -1.33 17.04
N GLU A 19 -16.46 -0.86 15.86
CA GLU A 19 -17.74 -0.22 15.59
C GLU A 19 -18.55 -1.16 14.71
N LEU A 20 -19.79 -1.43 15.10
CA LEU A 20 -20.70 -2.32 14.39
C LEU A 20 -21.80 -1.53 13.69
N ASP A 21 -22.30 -2.10 12.60
CA ASP A 21 -23.57 -1.71 11.99
C ASP A 21 -24.78 -2.28 12.74
N ASP A 22 -25.99 -2.01 12.23
CA ASP A 22 -27.23 -2.45 12.86
C ASP A 22 -27.46 -3.97 12.75
N GLU A 23 -26.72 -4.65 11.88
CA GLU A 23 -26.75 -6.12 11.69
C GLU A 23 -25.67 -6.82 12.53
N GLY A 24 -24.80 -6.07 13.20
CA GLY A 24 -23.73 -6.59 14.05
C GLY A 24 -22.44 -6.94 13.31
N TYR A 25 -22.30 -6.54 12.04
CA TYR A 25 -21.04 -6.64 11.30
C TYR A 25 -20.15 -5.44 11.63
N ALA A 26 -18.83 -5.62 11.55
CA ALA A 26 -17.90 -4.52 11.77
C ALA A 26 -18.02 -3.47 10.65
N SER A 27 -18.40 -2.25 10.99
CA SER A 27 -18.26 -1.08 10.10
C SER A 27 -16.83 -0.54 10.14
N ARG A 28 -16.19 -0.57 11.32
CA ARG A 28 -14.78 -0.21 11.55
C ARG A 28 -14.16 -1.16 12.59
N HIS A 29 -12.91 -1.55 12.36
CA HIS A 29 -12.18 -2.49 13.21
C HIS A 29 -10.73 -2.02 13.40
N VAL A 30 -10.27 -1.96 14.64
CA VAL A 30 -8.86 -1.79 14.98
C VAL A 30 -8.39 -2.99 15.78
N VAL A 31 -7.19 -3.47 15.46
CA VAL A 31 -6.49 -4.46 16.28
C VAL A 31 -5.14 -3.89 16.64
N LEU A 32 -4.86 -3.81 17.94
CA LEU A 32 -3.60 -3.37 18.49
C LEU A 32 -2.88 -4.56 19.14
N ARG A 33 -1.64 -4.83 18.71
CA ARG A 33 -0.76 -5.82 19.33
C ARG A 33 0.44 -5.11 19.94
N SER A 34 0.63 -5.26 21.24
CA SER A 34 1.67 -4.52 21.99
C SER A 34 1.63 -3.00 21.78
N GLY A 35 0.43 -2.44 21.54
CA GLY A 35 0.21 -1.01 21.27
C GLY A 35 0.33 -0.59 19.80
N GLU A 36 0.84 -1.46 18.93
CA GLU A 36 0.99 -1.19 17.50
C GLU A 36 -0.23 -1.68 16.71
N PRO A 37 -0.78 -0.89 15.78
CA PRO A 37 -1.91 -1.30 14.96
C PRO A 37 -1.49 -2.33 13.92
N ILE A 38 -2.17 -3.47 13.90
CA ILE A 38 -2.05 -4.49 12.84
C ILE A 38 -3.29 -4.50 11.93
N VAL A 39 -4.41 -3.99 12.40
CA VAL A 39 -5.64 -3.74 11.62
C VAL A 39 -6.16 -2.34 11.95
N ALA A 40 -6.61 -1.60 10.94
CA ALA A 40 -7.33 -0.34 11.01
C ALA A 40 -8.27 -0.25 9.79
N ALA A 41 -9.20 -1.21 9.70
CA ALA A 41 -10.03 -1.44 8.53
C ALA A 41 -11.44 -0.85 8.71
N ARG A 42 -12.07 -0.46 7.60
CA ARG A 42 -13.44 0.05 7.52
C ARG A 42 -14.15 -0.42 6.26
N GLN A 43 -15.42 -0.78 6.42
CA GLN A 43 -16.20 -1.48 5.40
C GLN A 43 -16.43 -0.63 4.14
N ASP A 44 -16.80 0.63 4.29
CA ASP A 44 -17.07 1.54 3.16
C ASP A 44 -15.84 1.73 2.26
N ARG A 45 -14.63 1.81 2.83
CA ARG A 45 -13.38 1.88 2.05
C ARG A 45 -13.06 0.55 1.38
N LEU A 46 -13.26 -0.58 2.06
CA LEU A 46 -13.09 -1.90 1.45
C LEU A 46 -14.02 -2.09 0.25
N LEU A 47 -15.27 -1.62 0.35
CA LEU A 47 -16.23 -1.66 -0.75
C LEU A 47 -15.84 -0.73 -1.90
N ASP A 48 -15.45 0.53 -1.63
CA ASP A 48 -14.92 1.46 -2.65
C ASP A 48 -13.72 0.85 -3.39
N SER A 49 -12.83 0.17 -2.65
CA SER A 49 -11.67 -0.54 -3.20
C SER A 49 -12.06 -1.60 -4.21
N ARG A 50 -13.02 -2.44 -3.82
CA ARG A 50 -13.54 -3.52 -4.63
C ARG A 50 -14.23 -2.99 -5.87
N ASP A 51 -15.01 -1.93 -5.74
CA ASP A 51 -15.75 -1.36 -6.86
C ASP A 51 -14.81 -0.70 -7.87
N ARG A 52 -13.69 -0.13 -7.40
CA ARG A 52 -12.67 0.51 -8.27
C ARG A 52 -11.74 -0.49 -8.96
N ALA A 53 -11.32 -1.56 -8.27
CA ALA A 53 -10.23 -2.43 -8.74
C ALA A 53 -10.49 -3.94 -8.53
N GLY A 54 -11.73 -4.33 -8.26
CA GLY A 54 -12.13 -5.72 -8.06
C GLY A 54 -11.37 -6.40 -6.91
N LEU A 55 -11.02 -7.67 -7.12
CA LEU A 55 -10.28 -8.46 -6.14
C LEU A 55 -8.91 -7.85 -5.80
N LEU A 56 -8.22 -7.27 -6.79
CA LEU A 56 -6.94 -6.63 -6.55
C LEU A 56 -7.08 -5.43 -5.61
N GLY A 57 -8.15 -4.65 -5.76
CA GLY A 57 -8.48 -3.56 -4.84
C GLY A 57 -8.67 -4.02 -3.41
N VAL A 58 -9.38 -5.13 -3.21
CA VAL A 58 -9.55 -5.78 -1.89
C VAL A 58 -8.20 -6.18 -1.31
N GLN A 59 -7.39 -6.91 -2.09
CA GLN A 59 -6.08 -7.38 -1.63
C GLN A 59 -5.12 -6.23 -1.27
N LEU A 60 -5.15 -5.13 -2.03
CA LEU A 60 -4.36 -3.94 -1.72
C LEU A 60 -4.85 -3.22 -0.47
N TYR A 61 -6.17 -3.11 -0.31
CA TYR A 61 -6.78 -2.51 0.88
C TYR A 61 -6.38 -3.28 2.13
N GLU A 62 -6.54 -4.61 2.13
CA GLU A 62 -6.22 -5.48 3.24
C GLU A 62 -4.72 -5.50 3.55
N ALA A 63 -3.86 -5.39 2.54
CA ALA A 63 -2.42 -5.31 2.76
C ALA A 63 -2.02 -4.01 3.48
N VAL A 64 -2.73 -2.90 3.25
CA VAL A 64 -2.50 -1.61 3.93
C VAL A 64 -3.19 -1.56 5.29
N TYR A 65 -4.47 -1.91 5.37
CA TYR A 65 -5.30 -1.67 6.56
C TYR A 65 -5.61 -2.91 7.38
N GLY A 66 -5.19 -4.09 6.94
CA GLY A 66 -5.56 -5.35 7.56
C GLY A 66 -6.96 -5.82 7.15
N VAL A 67 -7.31 -7.02 7.60
CA VAL A 67 -8.59 -7.67 7.28
C VAL A 67 -9.65 -7.23 8.29
N LEU A 68 -10.79 -6.74 7.78
CA LEU A 68 -11.94 -6.43 8.60
C LEU A 68 -12.50 -7.72 9.22
N ALA A 69 -13.01 -7.67 10.45
CA ALA A 69 -13.57 -8.87 11.06
C ALA A 69 -14.68 -9.48 10.19
N GLU A 70 -14.58 -10.79 9.97
CA GLU A 70 -15.52 -11.52 9.13
C GLU A 70 -16.77 -11.92 9.92
N GLY A 71 -17.94 -11.77 9.30
CA GLY A 71 -19.20 -12.18 9.90
C GLY A 71 -19.72 -11.25 10.99
N VAL A 72 -20.75 -11.73 11.70
CA VAL A 72 -21.35 -11.01 12.83
C VAL A 72 -20.40 -11.10 14.01
N VAL A 73 -20.07 -9.94 14.58
CA VAL A 73 -19.17 -9.85 15.74
C VAL A 73 -19.96 -10.09 17.02
N GLY A 74 -19.65 -11.19 17.71
CA GLY A 74 -20.18 -11.45 19.04
C GLY A 74 -19.61 -10.45 20.06
N THR A 75 -20.44 -9.98 20.99
CA THR A 75 -19.98 -9.15 22.11
C THR A 75 -19.57 -10.06 23.27
N PRO A 76 -18.26 -10.21 23.59
CA PRO A 76 -17.84 -11.04 24.71
C PRO A 76 -18.24 -10.41 26.06
N PRO A 77 -18.33 -11.18 27.15
CA PRO A 77 -18.63 -10.65 28.49
C PRO A 77 -17.60 -9.62 28.99
N SER A 78 -16.36 -9.68 28.49
CA SER A 78 -15.27 -8.76 28.79
C SER A 78 -15.32 -7.46 27.96
N ALA A 79 -16.32 -7.30 27.08
CA ALA A 79 -16.45 -6.11 26.25
C ALA A 79 -16.66 -4.85 27.09
N ILE A 80 -15.84 -3.84 26.81
CA ILE A 80 -15.90 -2.53 27.43
C ILE A 80 -16.55 -1.58 26.42
N PRO A 81 -17.71 -0.96 26.72
CA PRO A 81 -18.29 0.07 25.87
C PRO A 81 -17.30 1.21 25.60
N VAL A 82 -17.32 1.76 24.39
CA VAL A 82 -16.43 2.85 23.98
C VAL A 82 -17.25 4.01 23.44
N GLU A 83 -16.93 5.23 23.88
CA GLU A 83 -17.55 6.45 23.38
C GLU A 83 -17.09 6.78 21.95
N VAL A 84 -17.91 7.54 21.22
CA VAL A 84 -17.64 7.85 19.80
C VAL A 84 -16.27 8.52 19.62
N ASP A 85 -15.98 9.54 20.43
CA ASP A 85 -14.75 10.33 20.30
C ASP A 85 -13.51 9.50 20.65
N GLU A 86 -13.61 8.59 21.63
CA GLU A 86 -12.52 7.69 21.98
C GLU A 86 -12.23 6.71 20.84
N PHE A 87 -13.28 6.09 20.28
CA PHE A 87 -13.14 5.20 19.13
C PHE A 87 -12.53 5.93 17.93
N ASP A 88 -13.05 7.11 17.60
CA ASP A 88 -12.59 7.89 16.46
C ASP A 88 -11.12 8.29 16.60
N HIS A 89 -10.69 8.65 17.81
CA HIS A 89 -9.29 8.96 18.08
C HIS A 89 -8.36 7.76 17.83
N VAL A 90 -8.69 6.60 18.40
CA VAL A 90 -7.90 5.37 18.22
C VAL A 90 -7.90 4.92 16.76
N PHE A 91 -9.07 4.96 16.11
CA PHE A 91 -9.21 4.58 14.71
C PHE A 91 -8.39 5.48 13.78
N GLN A 92 -8.46 6.80 13.94
CA GLN A 92 -7.71 7.73 13.11
C GLN A 92 -6.19 7.61 13.33
N ALA A 93 -5.75 7.40 14.57
CA ALA A 93 -4.34 7.16 14.86
C ALA A 93 -3.84 5.88 14.18
N ALA A 94 -4.57 4.77 14.35
CA ALA A 94 -4.23 3.48 13.74
C ALA A 94 -4.28 3.53 12.20
N GLU A 95 -5.32 4.14 11.61
CA GLU A 95 -5.45 4.27 10.16
C GLU A 95 -4.33 5.12 9.56
N ASN A 96 -3.94 6.21 10.23
CA ASN A 96 -2.83 7.05 9.79
C ASN A 96 -1.50 6.29 9.87
N GLN A 97 -1.25 5.55 10.95
CA GLN A 97 -0.03 4.76 11.08
C GLN A 97 0.06 3.69 9.98
N ARG A 98 -0.98 2.84 9.84
CA ARG A 98 -1.06 1.79 8.81
C ARG A 98 -0.88 2.34 7.39
N ARG A 99 -1.40 3.54 7.12
CA ARG A 99 -1.27 4.24 5.83
C ARG A 99 0.17 4.60 5.46
N PHE A 100 1.03 4.88 6.45
CA PHE A 100 2.42 5.27 6.22
C PHE A 100 3.41 4.11 6.42
N GLU A 101 2.98 3.01 7.00
CA GLU A 101 3.75 1.78 7.07
C GLU A 101 3.93 1.16 5.69
N ARG A 102 5.13 0.64 5.44
CA ARG A 102 5.41 -0.11 4.22
C ARG A 102 4.68 -1.43 4.28
N THR A 103 3.82 -1.66 3.30
CA THR A 103 3.14 -2.93 3.12
C THR A 103 4.14 -4.04 2.75
N THR A 104 4.31 -5.03 3.61
CA THR A 104 5.20 -6.19 3.40
C THR A 104 4.46 -7.46 2.99
N THR A 105 3.15 -7.39 2.84
CA THR A 105 2.26 -8.50 2.45
C THR A 105 1.43 -8.11 1.22
N GLY A 106 0.55 -9.00 0.76
CA GLY A 106 -0.35 -8.72 -0.37
C GLY A 106 0.32 -8.88 -1.75
N PRO A 107 -0.30 -8.33 -2.80
CA PRO A 107 0.07 -8.62 -4.19
C PRO A 107 1.36 -7.92 -4.64
N PHE A 108 1.72 -6.79 -4.01
CA PHE A 108 2.94 -6.04 -4.30
C PHE A 108 3.68 -5.66 -3.01
N PRO A 109 4.31 -6.63 -2.31
CA PRO A 109 5.07 -6.34 -1.10
C PRO A 109 6.22 -5.37 -1.35
N TYR A 110 6.54 -4.54 -0.37
CA TYR A 110 7.74 -3.71 -0.37
C TYR A 110 8.99 -4.56 -0.66
N GLY A 111 9.82 -4.09 -1.58
CA GLY A 111 11.04 -4.76 -2.01
C GLY A 111 10.84 -5.86 -3.06
N SER A 112 9.59 -6.27 -3.35
CA SER A 112 9.32 -7.23 -4.43
C SER A 112 9.64 -6.64 -5.80
N LEU A 113 9.95 -7.52 -6.76
CA LEU A 113 10.24 -7.14 -8.14
C LEU A 113 8.98 -7.32 -9.00
N VAL A 114 8.71 -6.33 -9.85
CA VAL A 114 7.62 -6.36 -10.84
C VAL A 114 8.18 -6.03 -12.22
N GLN A 115 7.63 -6.68 -13.24
CA GLN A 115 7.89 -6.31 -14.63
C GLN A 115 6.93 -5.18 -15.03
N GLY A 116 7.41 -4.27 -15.86
CA GLY A 116 6.56 -3.20 -16.35
C GLY A 116 7.08 -2.57 -17.63
N THR A 117 6.20 -1.84 -18.28
CA THR A 117 6.49 -1.12 -19.52
C THR A 117 6.33 0.38 -19.28
N PHE A 118 7.36 1.17 -19.58
CA PHE A 118 7.27 2.62 -19.48
C PHE A 118 6.18 3.17 -20.41
N GLY A 119 5.26 3.95 -19.86
CA GLY A 119 4.15 4.57 -20.59
C GLY A 119 4.51 5.93 -21.18
N THR A 120 3.60 6.48 -21.97
CA THR A 120 3.65 7.88 -22.39
C THR A 120 3.38 8.79 -21.19
N ASN A 121 4.29 9.74 -20.95
CA ASN A 121 4.19 10.65 -19.83
C ASN A 121 3.01 11.64 -20.07
N PRO A 122 2.03 11.78 -19.16
CA PRO A 122 0.88 12.66 -19.36
C PRO A 122 1.22 14.16 -19.23
N TRP A 123 2.43 14.50 -18.83
CA TRP A 123 2.86 15.87 -18.59
C TRP A 123 4.00 16.28 -19.52
N PRO A 124 4.05 17.56 -19.96
CA PRO A 124 5.23 18.07 -20.64
C PRO A 124 6.45 17.92 -19.72
N PRO A 125 7.63 17.71 -20.31
CA PRO A 125 8.76 17.17 -19.56
C PRO A 125 9.25 18.13 -18.46
N GLY A 126 9.51 17.57 -17.26
CA GLY A 126 10.09 18.27 -16.11
C GLY A 126 9.35 18.23 -14.77
N ALA A 127 8.20 17.58 -14.64
CA ALA A 127 7.37 17.78 -13.44
C ALA A 127 7.64 16.83 -12.26
N THR A 128 7.65 15.50 -12.44
CA THR A 128 7.70 14.56 -11.27
C THR A 128 8.20 13.13 -11.53
N GLY A 129 8.06 12.55 -12.73
CA GLY A 129 8.43 11.14 -12.98
C GLY A 129 7.80 10.57 -14.25
N THR A 130 7.65 9.25 -14.36
CA THR A 130 6.97 8.55 -15.47
C THR A 130 6.11 7.39 -14.98
N TYR A 131 5.05 7.08 -15.71
CA TYR A 131 4.18 5.95 -15.42
C TYR A 131 4.71 4.66 -16.03
N VAL A 132 4.42 3.55 -15.36
CA VAL A 132 4.75 2.20 -15.79
C VAL A 132 3.46 1.38 -15.80
N ASP A 133 3.16 0.79 -16.95
CA ASP A 133 2.13 -0.24 -17.04
C ASP A 133 2.69 -1.55 -16.49
N ILE A 134 2.08 -2.04 -15.41
CA ILE A 134 2.43 -3.29 -14.74
C ILE A 134 1.44 -4.42 -15.07
N GLY A 135 0.51 -4.21 -16.00
CA GLY A 135 -0.47 -5.21 -16.43
C GLY A 135 -1.66 -5.40 -15.48
N HIS A 136 -1.83 -4.51 -14.50
CA HIS A 136 -2.82 -4.64 -13.41
C HIS A 136 -3.77 -3.44 -13.31
N SER A 137 -4.33 -2.97 -14.42
CA SER A 137 -5.31 -1.87 -14.42
C SER A 137 -6.44 -2.11 -13.40
N PRO A 138 -6.81 -1.10 -12.58
CA PRO A 138 -6.40 0.31 -12.63
C PRO A 138 -5.15 0.65 -11.80
N VAL A 139 -4.41 -0.35 -11.32
CA VAL A 139 -3.17 -0.14 -10.59
C VAL A 139 -2.04 0.16 -11.57
N HIS A 140 -1.35 1.27 -11.34
CA HIS A 140 -0.24 1.71 -12.19
C HIS A 140 1.04 1.90 -11.39
N GLY A 141 2.17 1.60 -12.01
CA GLY A 141 3.48 1.95 -11.49
C GLY A 141 3.83 3.41 -11.76
N PHE A 142 4.65 4.00 -10.90
CA PHE A 142 5.22 5.32 -11.10
C PHE A 142 6.66 5.34 -10.63
N VAL A 143 7.56 5.80 -11.50
CA VAL A 143 8.97 6.00 -11.20
C VAL A 143 9.22 7.49 -11.07
N ASP A 144 9.66 7.92 -9.89
CA ASP A 144 10.00 9.31 -9.62
C ASP A 144 11.20 9.78 -10.46
N ALA A 145 11.18 11.05 -10.87
CA ALA A 145 12.19 11.63 -11.75
C ALA A 145 13.62 11.57 -11.20
N LEU A 146 13.75 11.42 -9.87
CA LEU A 146 15.01 11.29 -9.16
C LEU A 146 15.82 10.06 -9.63
N TRP A 147 15.15 9.01 -10.11
CA TRP A 147 15.80 7.81 -10.64
C TRP A 147 16.36 7.99 -12.05
N PHE A 148 16.03 9.10 -12.71
CA PHE A 148 16.51 9.40 -14.05
C PHE A 148 17.59 10.48 -14.01
N HIS A 149 18.47 10.42 -15.00
CA HIS A 149 19.42 11.49 -15.23
C HIS A 149 18.69 12.79 -15.57
N HIS A 150 19.31 13.93 -15.23
CA HIS A 150 18.76 15.26 -15.54
C HIS A 150 18.62 15.50 -17.05
N ASN A 151 19.43 14.80 -17.86
CA ASN A 151 19.29 14.78 -19.31
C ASN A 151 18.08 13.91 -19.71
N ARG A 152 17.08 14.53 -20.31
CA ARG A 152 15.82 13.85 -20.70
C ARG A 152 15.96 12.94 -21.90
N ALA A 153 16.98 13.16 -22.73
CA ALA A 153 17.23 12.29 -23.88
C ALA A 153 17.66 10.87 -23.45
N SER A 154 18.11 10.70 -22.20
CA SER A 154 18.47 9.39 -21.63
C SER A 154 17.33 8.75 -20.82
N TRP A 155 16.14 9.36 -20.79
CA TRP A 155 14.96 8.73 -20.20
C TRP A 155 14.50 7.56 -21.07
N PRO A 156 13.90 6.53 -20.46
CA PRO A 156 13.36 5.40 -21.21
C PRO A 156 12.29 5.85 -22.20
N VAL A 157 12.34 5.30 -23.41
CA VAL A 157 11.35 5.55 -24.45
C VAL A 157 10.04 4.85 -24.04
N PRO A 158 8.85 5.44 -24.30
CA PRO A 158 7.59 4.73 -24.11
C PRO A 158 7.60 3.39 -24.85
N GLY A 159 7.14 2.33 -24.18
CA GLY A 159 7.23 0.95 -24.66
C GLY A 159 8.49 0.19 -24.19
N THR A 160 9.46 0.87 -23.57
CA THR A 160 10.62 0.19 -22.97
C THR A 160 10.17 -0.68 -21.79
N GLN A 161 10.52 -1.96 -21.84
CA GLN A 161 10.31 -2.90 -20.73
C GLN A 161 11.47 -2.85 -19.75
N ALA A 162 11.16 -2.94 -18.46
CA ALA A 162 12.13 -3.01 -17.40
C ALA A 162 11.55 -3.74 -16.17
N GLU A 163 12.45 -4.11 -15.27
CA GLU A 163 12.10 -4.64 -13.97
C GLU A 163 12.24 -3.53 -12.91
N PHE A 164 11.33 -3.54 -11.94
CA PHE A 164 11.24 -2.52 -10.92
C PHE A 164 11.07 -3.15 -9.55
N ARG A 165 11.67 -2.53 -8.54
CA ARG A 165 11.41 -2.80 -7.14
C ARG A 165 10.25 -1.95 -6.65
N VAL A 166 9.30 -2.56 -5.96
CA VAL A 166 8.21 -1.86 -5.28
C VAL A 166 8.76 -1.17 -4.04
N VAL A 167 8.62 0.16 -3.96
CA VAL A 167 9.12 0.94 -2.82
C VAL A 167 8.01 1.51 -1.93
N ASP A 168 6.79 1.66 -2.47
CA ASP A 168 5.64 2.16 -1.72
C ASP A 168 4.32 1.88 -2.48
N LEU A 169 3.20 1.86 -1.76
CA LEU A 169 1.84 1.79 -2.32
C LEU A 169 1.07 3.04 -1.92
N ARG A 170 0.80 3.91 -2.89
CA ARG A 170 -0.09 5.06 -2.72
C ARG A 170 -1.53 4.60 -2.89
N TRP A 171 -2.10 4.11 -1.79
CA TRP A 171 -3.43 3.52 -1.71
C TRP A 171 -4.54 4.35 -2.39
N HIS A 172 -4.67 5.64 -2.04
CA HIS A 172 -5.76 6.50 -2.53
C HIS A 172 -5.84 6.59 -4.07
N SER A 173 -4.68 6.55 -4.73
CA SER A 173 -4.53 6.63 -6.18
C SER A 173 -4.28 5.27 -6.83
N LEU A 174 -4.28 4.17 -6.06
CA LEU A 174 -3.91 2.82 -6.53
C LEU A 174 -2.60 2.84 -7.34
N GLN A 175 -1.58 3.52 -6.83
CA GLN A 175 -0.31 3.71 -7.53
C GLN A 175 0.83 3.06 -6.77
N LEU A 176 1.59 2.17 -7.42
CA LEU A 176 2.86 1.67 -6.89
C LEU A 176 3.95 2.69 -7.18
N ARG A 177 4.75 3.02 -6.17
CA ARG A 177 6.03 3.68 -6.37
C ARG A 177 7.07 2.64 -6.67
N LEU A 178 7.84 2.90 -7.71
CA LEU A 178 8.77 1.97 -8.31
C LEU A 178 10.16 2.59 -8.37
N GLU A 179 11.14 1.76 -8.07
CA GLU A 179 12.56 2.01 -8.31
C GLU A 179 13.01 1.06 -9.43
N PRO A 180 13.62 1.53 -10.53
CA PRO A 180 14.16 0.64 -11.54
C PRO A 180 15.23 -0.28 -10.94
N SER A 181 15.14 -1.60 -11.17
CA SER A 181 16.16 -2.52 -10.63
C SER A 181 17.52 -2.35 -11.30
N LYS A 182 17.52 -1.74 -12.50
CA LYS A 182 18.70 -1.42 -13.31
C LYS A 182 18.52 -0.03 -13.91
N VAL A 183 19.50 0.84 -13.75
CA VAL A 183 19.56 2.18 -14.39
C VAL A 183 20.81 2.20 -15.28
N PRO A 184 20.70 2.37 -16.62
CA PRO A 184 21.86 2.48 -17.50
C PRO A 184 22.67 3.74 -17.24
N HIS A 185 23.94 3.72 -17.63
CA HIS A 185 24.75 4.93 -17.76
C HIS A 185 24.06 5.94 -18.69
N PRO A 186 24.17 7.28 -18.47
CA PRO A 186 23.47 8.30 -19.27
C PRO A 186 23.67 8.23 -20.78
N ASP A 187 24.79 7.64 -21.23
CA ASP A 187 25.16 7.49 -22.64
C ASP A 187 24.77 6.13 -23.24
N LEU A 188 24.11 5.26 -22.47
CA LEU A 188 23.71 3.90 -22.89
C LEU A 188 22.18 3.75 -22.94
N PRO A 189 21.66 2.89 -23.85
CA PRO A 189 20.22 2.65 -23.96
C PRO A 189 19.69 1.78 -22.80
N TRP A 190 18.40 1.96 -22.48
CA TRP A 190 17.66 1.12 -21.53
C TRP A 190 17.17 -0.20 -22.15
N PRO A 191 17.09 -1.31 -21.39
CA PRO A 191 17.76 -1.62 -20.11
C PRO A 191 19.15 -2.29 -20.32
N GLN A 192 20.11 -2.09 -19.39
CA GLN A 192 21.42 -2.76 -19.39
C GLN A 192 21.57 -3.68 -18.15
N PRO A 193 22.19 -4.87 -18.26
CA PRO A 193 22.62 -5.63 -17.07
C PRO A 193 23.81 -4.90 -16.41
N TYR A 194 23.67 -4.55 -15.13
CA TYR A 194 24.81 -4.05 -14.35
C TYR A 194 25.65 -5.24 -13.86
N ASP A 195 26.96 -5.18 -14.11
CA ASP A 195 27.94 -6.16 -13.63
C ASP A 195 28.47 -5.70 -12.27
N TRP A 196 28.18 -6.47 -11.22
CA TRP A 196 28.51 -6.12 -9.83
C TRP A 196 30.02 -6.16 -9.55
N ASP A 197 30.83 -6.74 -10.45
CA ASP A 197 32.23 -7.06 -10.19
C ASP A 197 33.23 -5.93 -10.48
N ASN A 198 32.80 -4.76 -10.97
CA ASN A 198 33.71 -3.75 -11.54
C ASN A 198 33.69 -2.35 -10.89
N HIS A 199 33.65 -2.26 -9.56
CA HIS A 199 33.97 -1.00 -8.88
C HIS A 199 35.02 -1.16 -7.78
N GLU A 200 36.30 -1.11 -8.19
CA GLU A 200 37.35 -0.56 -7.34
C GLU A 200 37.04 0.92 -7.08
N PHE A 201 36.68 1.24 -5.84
CA PHE A 201 36.57 2.62 -5.37
C PHE A 201 37.98 3.22 -5.27
N THR A 202 38.42 3.97 -6.29
CA THR A 202 39.50 4.94 -6.10
C THR A 202 38.91 6.26 -5.57
N ARG A 203 39.48 6.70 -4.45
CA ARG A 203 39.13 7.91 -3.68
C ARG A 203 39.48 9.20 -4.41
#